data_AF-B5VYR5-F1
#
_entry.id   AF-B5VYR5-F1
#
_cell.length_a   1.000
_cell.length_b   1.000
_cell.length_c   1.000
_cell.angle_alpha   90.00
_cell.angle_beta   90.00
_cell.angle_gamma   90.00
#
_symmetry.space_group_name_H-M   'P 1'
#
loop_
_entity.id
_entity.type
_entity.pdbx_description
1 polymer ?
#
loop_
_entity_poly.entity_id
_entity_poly.type
_entity_poly.pdbx_seq_one_letter_code
_entity_poly.pdbx_strand_id
1 'polypeptide(L)'
;MKKRVKLLSFTVAMTVCLLVIGATLAVLGIFDDMLNWDIFSPQVEQVLRAIMAGCIVLSVFGVAITFVLGIQEIVKSIGLLNKSRGLEELETVSEAPKTTYMLYMSGVVAVFAVLISVLSVANLMITNHRNRVFKRIATEQMQQLRDEFLQQVSLLNEPPRTDVPDTLDDLIRSVKKLSFVNDITLYLPDQQDDIIIWNYNSMWVDNPKKGFERQIVAKEYEQAIQIAFRGQPELLQALNGKSSFQWYYLIRDQQNQPLAVLRINGNERENFREYKLK
;
A
#
# COMPACT_ATOMS: atom_id res chain seq x y z
N MET A 1 -5.00 -52.46 -9.24
CA MET A 1 -5.59 -51.18 -9.70
C MET A 1 -5.91 -50.21 -8.57
N LYS A 2 -6.74 -50.55 -7.56
CA LYS A 2 -7.13 -49.64 -6.46
C LYS A 2 -5.98 -48.92 -5.73
N LYS A 3 -4.83 -49.59 -5.48
CA LYS A 3 -3.65 -48.96 -4.85
C LYS A 3 -2.94 -47.94 -5.74
N ARG A 4 -2.84 -48.18 -7.06
CA ARG A 4 -2.24 -47.23 -8.02
C ARG A 4 -3.12 -46.00 -8.23
N VAL A 5 -4.44 -46.16 -8.30
CA VAL A 5 -5.39 -45.03 -8.41
C VAL A 5 -5.39 -44.16 -7.14
N LYS A 6 -5.29 -44.76 -5.95
CA LYS A 6 -5.11 -44.01 -4.69
C LYS A 6 -3.79 -43.25 -4.63
N LEU A 7 -2.69 -43.83 -5.12
CA LEU A 7 -1.38 -43.17 -5.14
C LEU A 7 -1.38 -42.00 -6.13
N LEU A 8 -1.97 -42.19 -7.32
CA LEU A 8 -2.11 -41.13 -8.33
C LEU A 8 -3.00 -39.97 -7.83
N SER A 9 -4.14 -40.29 -7.19
CA SER A 9 -5.03 -39.29 -6.60
C SER A 9 -4.36 -38.52 -5.45
N PHE A 10 -3.54 -39.18 -4.63
CA PHE A 10 -2.77 -38.52 -3.58
C PHE A 10 -1.68 -37.60 -4.15
N THR A 11 -0.95 -38.05 -5.18
CA THR A 11 0.04 -37.22 -5.88
C THR A 11 -0.61 -36.00 -6.52
N VAL A 12 -1.75 -36.16 -7.19
CA VAL A 12 -2.50 -35.04 -7.78
C VAL A 12 -2.98 -34.06 -6.70
N ALA A 13 -3.54 -34.56 -5.58
CA ALA A 13 -3.98 -33.71 -4.48
C ALA A 13 -2.82 -32.93 -3.84
N MET A 14 -1.68 -33.58 -3.62
CA MET A 14 -0.48 -32.92 -3.10
C MET A 14 0.08 -31.87 -4.06
N THR A 15 0.10 -32.15 -5.37
CA THR A 15 0.53 -31.18 -6.40
C THR A 15 -0.40 -29.96 -6.43
N VAL A 16 -1.73 -30.18 -6.34
CA VAL A 16 -2.71 -29.09 -6.26
C VAL A 16 -2.52 -28.27 -4.99
N CYS A 17 -2.34 -28.90 -3.83
CA CYS A 17 -2.05 -28.18 -2.58
C CYS A 17 -0.76 -27.36 -2.66
N LEU A 18 0.33 -27.93 -3.20
CA LEU A 18 1.60 -27.23 -3.38
C LEU A 18 1.49 -26.06 -4.36
N LEU A 19 0.72 -26.21 -5.43
CA LEU A 19 0.41 -25.14 -6.38
C LEU A 19 -0.39 -24.01 -5.71
N VAL A 20 -1.41 -24.34 -4.93
CA VAL A 20 -2.24 -23.34 -4.23
C VAL A 20 -1.43 -22.60 -3.18
N ILE A 21 -0.63 -23.32 -2.37
CA ILE A 21 0.26 -22.70 -1.38
C ILE A 21 1.29 -21.82 -2.08
N GLY A 22 1.93 -22.33 -3.13
CA GLY A 22 2.91 -21.59 -3.93
C GLY A 22 2.34 -20.31 -4.56
N ALA A 23 1.15 -20.41 -5.16
CA ALA A 23 0.46 -19.26 -5.73
C ALA A 23 0.06 -18.24 -4.65
N THR A 24 -0.41 -18.70 -3.49
CA THR A 24 -0.76 -17.81 -2.37
C THR A 24 0.46 -17.08 -1.83
N LEU A 25 1.59 -17.78 -1.66
CA LEU A 25 2.85 -17.18 -1.22
C LEU A 25 3.41 -16.21 -2.28
N ALA A 26 3.30 -16.53 -3.56
CA ALA A 26 3.75 -15.65 -4.63
C ALA A 26 2.94 -14.35 -4.68
N VAL A 27 1.62 -14.47 -4.55
CA VAL A 27 0.73 -13.32 -4.43
C VAL A 27 1.09 -12.51 -3.18
N LEU A 28 1.27 -13.13 -2.01
CA LEU A 28 1.63 -12.40 -0.80
C LEU A 28 2.97 -11.66 -0.92
N GLY A 29 3.98 -12.28 -1.55
CA GLY A 29 5.28 -11.63 -1.78
C GLY A 29 5.20 -10.48 -2.79
N ILE A 30 4.51 -10.68 -3.92
CA ILE A 30 4.28 -9.62 -4.91
C ILE A 30 3.49 -8.47 -4.29
N PHE A 31 2.49 -8.75 -3.45
CA PHE A 31 1.70 -7.72 -2.80
C PHE A 31 2.48 -7.02 -1.68
N ASP A 32 3.35 -7.73 -0.94
CA ASP A 32 4.23 -7.12 0.07
C ASP A 32 5.18 -6.09 -0.58
N ASP A 33 5.82 -6.47 -1.69
CA ASP A 33 6.70 -5.59 -2.48
C ASP A 33 5.92 -4.46 -3.18
N MET A 34 4.84 -4.80 -3.89
CA MET A 34 4.12 -3.83 -4.72
C MET A 34 3.33 -2.80 -3.89
N LEU A 35 2.87 -3.20 -2.70
CA LEU A 35 2.06 -2.35 -1.82
C LEU A 35 2.84 -1.83 -0.61
N ASN A 36 4.15 -2.13 -0.53
CA ASN A 36 5.03 -1.79 0.60
C ASN A 36 4.35 -2.15 1.93
N TRP A 37 3.83 -3.37 2.02
CA TRP A 37 3.09 -3.78 3.21
C TRP A 37 4.00 -3.96 4.41
N ASP A 38 5.30 -4.12 4.18
CA ASP A 38 6.30 -4.29 5.22
C ASP A 38 5.88 -5.39 6.22
N ILE A 39 5.32 -6.52 5.77
CA ILE A 39 4.90 -7.63 6.64
C ILE A 39 6.09 -8.48 7.11
N PHE A 40 6.97 -8.87 6.19
CA PHE A 40 8.02 -9.85 6.47
C PHE A 40 9.40 -9.22 6.62
N SER A 41 10.12 -9.51 7.73
CA SER A 41 11.50 -9.04 7.88
C SER A 41 12.35 -9.38 6.63
N PRO A 42 13.39 -8.60 6.28
CA PRO A 42 14.14 -8.82 5.03
C PRO A 42 14.68 -10.25 4.89
N GLN A 43 15.01 -10.89 6.03
CA GLN A 43 15.46 -12.28 6.11
C GLN A 43 14.33 -13.27 5.80
N VAL A 44 13.12 -13.03 6.34
CA VAL A 44 11.94 -13.86 6.08
C VAL A 44 11.45 -13.67 4.64
N GLU A 45 11.57 -12.46 4.11
CA GLU A 45 11.23 -12.15 2.72
C GLU A 45 12.14 -12.90 1.73
N GLN A 46 13.45 -12.97 2.00
CA GLN A 46 14.38 -13.80 1.21
C GLN A 46 14.01 -15.29 1.26
N VAL A 47 13.65 -15.79 2.44
CA VAL A 47 13.22 -17.19 2.61
C VAL A 47 11.90 -17.43 1.86
N LEU A 48 10.94 -16.51 1.94
CA LEU A 48 9.67 -16.59 1.23
C LEU A 48 9.87 -16.52 -0.29
N ARG A 49 10.76 -15.66 -0.79
CA ARG A 49 11.15 -15.61 -2.21
C ARG A 49 11.80 -16.92 -2.66
N ALA A 50 12.63 -17.54 -1.82
CA ALA A 50 13.23 -18.86 -2.10
C ALA A 50 12.18 -19.99 -2.12
N ILE A 51 11.25 -19.99 -1.16
CA ILE A 51 10.12 -20.94 -1.13
C ILE A 51 9.24 -20.74 -2.36
N MET A 52 8.93 -19.50 -2.72
CA MET A 52 8.17 -19.13 -3.91
C MET A 52 8.86 -19.65 -5.18
N ALA A 53 10.16 -19.40 -5.35
CA ALA A 53 10.94 -19.91 -6.48
C ALA A 53 10.89 -21.45 -6.53
N GLY A 54 11.04 -22.11 -5.38
CA GLY A 54 10.91 -23.57 -5.28
C GLY A 54 9.52 -24.08 -5.70
N CYS A 55 8.45 -23.41 -5.26
CA CYS A 55 7.07 -23.73 -5.66
C CYS A 55 6.82 -23.52 -7.16
N ILE A 56 7.37 -22.46 -7.76
CA ILE A 56 7.28 -22.21 -9.20
C ILE A 56 7.98 -23.33 -9.98
N VAL A 57 9.20 -23.70 -9.57
CA VAL A 57 9.96 -24.79 -10.20
C VAL A 57 9.20 -26.12 -10.08
N LEU A 58 8.67 -26.44 -8.90
CA LEU A 58 7.84 -27.64 -8.67
C LEU A 58 6.57 -27.63 -9.52
N SER A 59 5.96 -26.47 -9.72
CA SER A 59 4.76 -26.31 -10.56
C SER A 59 5.06 -26.54 -12.04
N VAL A 60 6.17 -26.00 -12.55
CA VAL A 60 6.66 -26.24 -13.92
C VAL A 60 6.96 -27.73 -14.12
N PHE A 61 7.62 -28.37 -13.15
CA PHE A 61 7.85 -29.82 -13.17
C PHE A 61 6.53 -30.61 -13.14
N GLY A 62 5.55 -30.20 -12.33
CA GLY A 62 4.22 -30.82 -12.26
C GLY A 62 3.45 -30.74 -13.59
N VAL A 63 3.46 -29.57 -14.24
CA VAL A 63 2.87 -29.37 -15.56
C VAL A 63 3.60 -30.21 -16.61
N ALA A 64 4.94 -30.23 -16.60
CA ALA A 64 5.74 -31.05 -17.51
C ALA A 64 5.45 -32.55 -17.34
N ILE A 65 5.34 -33.04 -16.10
CA ILE A 65 4.97 -34.43 -15.80
C ILE A 65 3.55 -34.73 -16.27
N THR A 66 2.61 -33.80 -16.10
CA THR A 66 1.21 -33.98 -16.54
C THR A 66 1.13 -33.97 -18.07
N PHE A 67 1.96 -33.17 -18.74
CA PHE A 67 2.08 -33.16 -20.19
C PHE A 67 2.73 -34.45 -20.72
N VAL A 68 3.80 -34.94 -20.08
CA VAL A 68 4.47 -36.20 -20.44
C VAL A 68 3.56 -37.40 -20.17
N LEU A 69 2.90 -37.45 -19.01
CA LEU A 69 1.93 -38.49 -18.69
C LEU A 69 0.72 -38.41 -19.62
N GLY A 70 0.22 -37.21 -19.93
CA GLY A 70 -0.85 -37.01 -20.90
C GLY A 70 -0.47 -37.48 -22.31
N ILE A 71 0.74 -37.16 -22.78
CA ILE A 71 1.28 -37.68 -24.04
C ILE A 71 1.46 -39.20 -23.98
N GLN A 72 1.96 -39.75 -22.88
CA GLN A 72 2.10 -41.20 -22.72
C GLN A 72 0.74 -41.91 -22.71
N GLU A 73 -0.28 -41.35 -22.06
CA GLU A 73 -1.64 -41.86 -22.07
C GLU A 73 -2.19 -41.80 -23.50
N ILE A 74 -2.02 -40.69 -24.22
CA ILE A 74 -2.43 -40.53 -25.64
C ILE A 74 -1.69 -41.52 -26.55
N VAL A 75 -0.37 -41.66 -26.44
CA VAL A 75 0.43 -42.60 -27.24
C VAL A 75 0.08 -44.05 -26.92
N LYS A 76 -0.21 -44.37 -25.66
CA LYS A 76 -0.67 -45.70 -25.25
C LYS A 76 -2.09 -45.98 -25.75
N SER A 77 -2.95 -44.97 -25.79
CA SER A 77 -4.30 -45.03 -26.37
C SER A 77 -4.23 -45.25 -27.88
N ILE A 78 -3.33 -44.56 -28.58
CA ILE A 78 -3.05 -44.73 -30.02
C ILE A 78 -2.41 -46.12 -30.29
N GLY A 79 -1.51 -46.57 -29.42
CA GLY A 79 -0.89 -47.89 -29.50
C GLY A 79 -1.88 -49.03 -29.23
N LEU A 80 -2.87 -48.81 -28.37
CA LEU A 80 -4.00 -49.72 -28.15
C LEU A 80 -4.99 -49.69 -29.32
N LEU A 81 -5.27 -48.53 -29.90
CA LEU A 81 -6.07 -48.35 -31.13
C LEU A 81 -5.45 -49.08 -32.33
N ASN A 82 -4.12 -49.04 -32.48
CA ASN A 82 -3.42 -49.80 -33.52
C ASN A 82 -3.46 -51.31 -33.27
N LYS A 83 -3.62 -51.74 -32.01
CA LYS A 83 -3.70 -53.15 -31.62
C LYS A 83 -5.14 -53.69 -31.60
N SER A 84 -6.15 -52.80 -31.52
CA SER A 84 -7.57 -53.12 -31.49
C SER A 84 -8.26 -53.00 -32.85
N ARG A 85 -7.51 -52.81 -33.95
CA ARG A 85 -8.02 -52.80 -35.33
C ARG A 85 -8.56 -54.17 -35.83
N GLY A 86 -8.96 -55.02 -34.90
CA GLY A 86 -9.56 -56.34 -35.15
C GLY A 86 -10.81 -56.66 -34.33
N LEU A 87 -11.30 -55.79 -33.43
CA LEU A 87 -12.57 -56.03 -32.74
C LEU A 87 -13.35 -54.72 -32.57
N GLU A 88 -14.51 -54.68 -33.23
CA GLU A 88 -15.58 -53.71 -33.06
C GLU A 88 -16.03 -53.65 -31.59
N GLU A 89 -15.73 -52.54 -30.92
CA GLU A 89 -16.63 -51.87 -29.98
C GLU A 89 -15.96 -50.53 -29.63
N LEU A 90 -16.46 -49.46 -30.25
CA LEU A 90 -16.13 -48.09 -29.87
C LEU A 90 -16.72 -47.84 -28.48
N GLU A 91 -15.93 -48.12 -27.44
CA GLU A 91 -16.13 -47.56 -26.12
C GLU A 91 -15.99 -46.03 -26.28
N THR A 92 -17.13 -45.35 -26.42
CA THR A 92 -17.19 -43.90 -26.50
C THR A 92 -16.54 -43.33 -25.24
N VAL A 93 -15.30 -42.87 -25.37
CA VAL A 93 -14.64 -42.09 -24.33
C VAL A 93 -15.52 -40.86 -24.10
N SER A 94 -16.26 -40.87 -23.00
CA SER A 94 -17.17 -39.78 -22.63
C SER A 94 -16.36 -38.48 -22.60
N GLU A 95 -16.59 -37.59 -23.56
CA GLU A 95 -16.18 -36.20 -23.44
C GLU A 95 -16.72 -35.69 -22.10
N ALA A 96 -15.85 -35.14 -21.25
CA ALA A 96 -16.28 -34.53 -20.01
C ALA A 96 -17.36 -33.49 -20.36
N PRO A 97 -18.58 -33.59 -19.79
CA PRO A 97 -19.68 -32.75 -20.22
C PRO A 97 -19.30 -31.28 -20.05
N LYS A 98 -19.58 -30.43 -21.04
CA LYS A 98 -19.18 -29.00 -21.09
C LYS A 98 -19.53 -28.23 -19.81
N THR A 99 -20.55 -28.70 -19.08
CA THR A 99 -20.95 -28.23 -17.76
C THR A 99 -19.88 -28.41 -16.68
N THR A 100 -19.16 -29.53 -16.68
CA THR A 100 -18.05 -29.80 -15.75
C THR A 100 -16.89 -28.82 -15.98
N TYR A 101 -16.55 -28.49 -17.22
CA TYR A 101 -15.53 -27.48 -17.54
C TYR A 101 -15.95 -26.08 -17.08
N MET A 102 -17.21 -25.68 -17.31
CA MET A 102 -17.74 -24.42 -16.78
C MET A 102 -17.71 -24.36 -15.25
N LEU A 103 -18.00 -25.47 -14.58
CA LEU A 103 -18.00 -25.57 -13.11
C LEU A 103 -16.58 -25.46 -12.54
N TYR A 104 -15.58 -26.02 -13.23
CA TYR A 104 -14.18 -25.82 -12.86
C TYR A 104 -13.72 -24.38 -13.11
N MET A 105 -14.07 -23.78 -14.24
CA MET A 105 -13.71 -22.38 -14.54
C MET A 105 -14.38 -21.40 -13.57
N SER A 106 -15.65 -21.61 -13.21
CA SER A 106 -16.33 -20.80 -12.21
C SER A 106 -15.75 -21.00 -10.81
N GLY A 107 -15.35 -22.23 -10.46
CA GLY A 107 -14.61 -22.52 -9.23
C GLY A 107 -13.29 -21.77 -9.15
N VAL A 108 -12.53 -21.74 -10.25
CA VAL A 108 -11.27 -20.98 -10.34
C VAL A 108 -11.51 -19.47 -10.17
N VAL A 109 -12.50 -18.91 -10.85
CA VAL A 109 -12.85 -17.48 -10.72
C VAL A 109 -13.28 -17.15 -9.29
N ALA A 110 -14.09 -18.00 -8.65
CA ALA A 110 -14.53 -17.81 -7.27
C ALA A 110 -13.34 -17.81 -6.30
N VAL A 111 -12.37 -18.73 -6.48
CA VAL A 111 -11.14 -18.77 -5.67
C VAL A 111 -10.32 -17.49 -5.83
N PHE A 112 -10.13 -17.00 -7.06
CA PHE A 112 -9.42 -15.72 -7.29
C PHE A 112 -10.16 -14.52 -6.71
N ALA A 113 -11.49 -14.47 -6.82
CA ALA A 113 -12.29 -13.39 -6.25
C ALA A 113 -12.17 -13.35 -4.72
N VAL A 114 -12.21 -14.51 -4.06
CA VAL A 114 -11.98 -14.62 -2.60
C VAL A 114 -10.58 -14.16 -2.24
N LEU A 115 -9.56 -14.62 -2.97
CA LEU A 115 -8.15 -14.25 -2.73
C LEU A 115 -7.93 -12.74 -2.88
N ILE A 116 -8.41 -12.12 -3.96
CA ILE A 116 -8.31 -10.67 -4.19
C ILE A 116 -9.03 -9.90 -3.07
N SER A 117 -10.20 -10.37 -2.63
CA SER A 117 -10.95 -9.73 -1.55
C SER A 117 -10.18 -9.77 -0.23
N VAL A 118 -9.61 -10.92 0.12
CA VAL A 118 -8.78 -11.07 1.33
C VAL A 118 -7.55 -10.15 1.28
N LEU A 119 -6.87 -10.08 0.13
CA LEU A 119 -5.72 -9.18 -0.04
C LEU A 119 -6.10 -7.72 0.03
N SER A 120 -7.26 -7.34 -0.53
CA SER A 120 -7.76 -5.97 -0.44
C SER A 120 -8.05 -5.57 1.01
N VAL A 121 -8.61 -6.48 1.82
CA VAL A 121 -8.84 -6.25 3.25
C VAL A 121 -7.51 -6.15 4.00
N ALA A 122 -6.56 -7.04 3.72
CA ALA A 122 -5.22 -6.97 4.29
C ALA A 122 -4.52 -5.64 3.94
N ASN A 123 -4.60 -5.21 2.68
CA ASN A 123 -4.07 -3.91 2.22
C ASN A 123 -4.63 -2.76 3.05
N LEU A 124 -5.94 -2.75 3.23
CA LEU A 124 -6.62 -1.70 3.98
C LEU A 124 -6.16 -1.68 5.44
N MET A 125 -6.06 -2.84 6.08
CA MET A 125 -5.58 -2.95 7.46
C MET A 125 -4.14 -2.47 7.61
N ILE A 126 -3.26 -2.85 6.68
CA ILE A 126 -1.83 -2.50 6.71
C ILE A 126 -1.65 -1.01 6.42
N THR A 127 -2.33 -0.48 5.40
CA THR A 127 -2.31 0.95 5.08
C THR A 127 -2.79 1.78 6.28
N ASN A 128 -3.87 1.35 6.94
CA ASN A 128 -4.36 2.01 8.15
C ASN A 128 -3.34 1.96 9.29
N HIS A 129 -2.63 0.83 9.46
CA HIS A 129 -1.57 0.72 10.44
C HIS A 129 -0.39 1.65 10.12
N ARG A 130 0.15 1.59 8.89
CA ARG A 130 1.26 2.44 8.42
C ARG A 130 0.92 3.93 8.58
N ASN A 131 -0.30 4.31 8.27
CA ASN A 131 -0.79 5.68 8.48
C ASN A 131 -0.78 6.09 9.97
N ARG A 132 -1.27 5.23 10.88
CA ARG A 132 -1.21 5.50 12.32
C ARG A 132 0.23 5.66 12.82
N VAL A 133 1.14 4.83 12.33
CA VAL A 133 2.58 4.92 12.65
C VAL A 133 3.14 6.24 12.14
N PHE A 134 2.92 6.59 10.87
CA PHE A 134 3.29 7.88 10.28
C PHE A 134 2.82 9.06 11.13
N LYS A 135 1.52 9.11 11.47
CA LYS A 135 0.94 10.21 12.25
C LYS A 135 1.54 10.33 13.64
N ARG A 136 1.87 9.20 14.27
CA ARG A 136 2.56 9.20 15.56
C ARG A 136 3.96 9.78 15.43
N ILE A 137 4.76 9.31 14.47
CA ILE A 137 6.12 9.81 14.24
C ILE A 137 6.08 11.31 13.92
N ALA A 138 5.18 11.73 13.02
CA ALA A 138 5.00 13.14 12.69
C ALA A 138 4.64 13.98 13.92
N THR A 139 3.79 13.46 14.80
CA THR A 139 3.44 14.11 16.08
C THR A 139 4.66 14.24 16.99
N GLU A 140 5.41 13.15 17.21
CA GLU A 140 6.59 13.14 18.08
C GLU A 140 7.69 14.07 17.56
N GLN A 141 7.99 14.03 16.26
CA GLN A 141 8.99 14.89 15.64
C GLN A 141 8.58 16.36 15.68
N MET A 142 7.30 16.69 15.42
CA MET A 142 6.86 18.10 15.49
C MET A 142 6.70 18.60 16.92
N GLN A 143 6.46 17.73 17.90
CA GLN A 143 6.51 18.14 19.30
C GLN A 143 7.91 18.59 19.71
N GLN A 144 8.95 17.94 19.18
CA GLN A 144 10.35 18.35 19.44
C GLN A 144 10.70 19.68 18.76
N LEU A 145 10.13 19.96 17.58
CA LEU A 145 10.37 21.19 16.82
C LEU A 145 9.37 22.32 17.12
N ARG A 146 8.50 22.13 18.11
CA ARG A 146 7.36 23.02 18.37
C ARG A 146 7.83 24.44 18.66
N ASP A 147 8.82 24.58 19.53
CA ASP A 147 9.23 25.87 20.06
C ASP A 147 9.98 26.66 18.97
N GLU A 148 10.74 25.99 18.11
CA GLU A 148 11.38 26.58 16.93
C GLU A 148 10.35 27.08 15.91
N PHE A 149 9.33 26.28 15.60
CA PHE A 149 8.25 26.70 14.71
C PHE A 149 7.47 27.88 15.28
N LEU A 150 7.14 27.85 16.57
CA LEU A 150 6.48 28.96 17.25
C LEU A 150 7.33 30.23 17.18
N GLN A 151 8.62 30.14 17.46
CA GLN A 151 9.53 31.28 17.40
C GLN A 151 9.57 31.88 15.99
N GLN A 152 9.76 31.06 14.95
CA GLN A 152 9.85 31.58 13.58
C GLN A 152 8.53 32.15 13.08
N VAL A 153 7.41 31.48 13.34
CA VAL A 153 6.08 31.92 12.90
C VAL A 153 5.66 33.21 13.61
N SER A 154 5.94 33.35 14.91
CA SER A 154 5.57 34.56 15.66
C SER A 154 6.30 35.83 15.22
N LEU A 155 7.43 35.69 14.51
CA LEU A 155 8.17 36.82 13.92
C LEU A 155 7.55 37.30 12.60
N LEU A 156 6.65 36.52 11.99
CA LEU A 156 5.99 36.87 10.73
C LEU A 156 4.82 37.82 11.02
N ASN A 157 5.08 39.13 10.99
CA ASN A 157 4.01 40.13 11.07
C ASN A 157 3.08 40.08 9.84
N GLU A 158 3.66 39.90 8.65
CA GLU A 158 2.95 39.65 7.39
C GLU A 158 3.69 38.53 6.63
N PRO A 159 2.99 37.58 5.97
CA PRO A 159 3.64 36.51 5.22
C PRO A 159 4.46 37.05 4.03
N PRO A 160 5.80 36.84 3.98
CA PRO A 160 6.64 37.38 2.91
C PRO A 160 6.38 36.67 1.57
N ARG A 161 6.13 37.43 0.51
CA ARG A 161 5.89 36.89 -0.85
C ARG A 161 7.17 36.46 -1.57
N THR A 162 8.31 37.01 -1.16
CA THR A 162 9.67 36.67 -1.61
C THR A 162 10.60 36.77 -0.41
N ASP A 163 11.79 36.18 -0.51
CA ASP A 163 12.84 36.33 0.51
C ASP A 163 12.36 35.92 1.91
N VAL A 164 11.79 34.71 2.00
CA VAL A 164 11.39 34.09 3.27
C VAL A 164 12.63 34.01 4.18
N PRO A 165 12.52 34.27 5.50
CA PRO A 165 13.65 34.19 6.40
C PRO A 165 14.37 32.84 6.31
N ASP A 166 15.70 32.87 6.13
CA ASP A 166 16.54 31.66 5.99
C ASP A 166 16.31 30.67 7.15
N THR A 167 16.05 31.17 8.35
CA THR A 167 15.76 30.35 9.54
C THR A 167 14.46 29.55 9.43
N LEU A 168 13.43 30.11 8.80
CA LEU A 168 12.19 29.39 8.52
C LEU A 168 12.38 28.39 7.37
N ASP A 169 13.12 28.78 6.35
CA ASP A 169 13.46 27.91 5.22
C ASP A 169 14.26 26.69 5.67
N ASP A 170 15.27 26.87 6.51
CA ASP A 170 16.08 25.79 7.06
C ASP A 170 15.28 24.86 7.97
N LEU A 171 14.33 25.40 8.74
CA LEU A 171 13.43 24.59 9.56
C LEU A 171 12.51 23.72 8.68
N ILE A 172 11.87 24.31 7.68
CA ILE A 172 11.04 23.59 6.71
C ILE A 172 11.86 22.56 5.92
N ARG A 173 13.08 22.91 5.51
CA ARG A 173 14.02 22.01 4.81
C ARG A 173 14.41 20.83 5.69
N SER A 174 14.65 21.06 6.98
CA SER A 174 15.02 20.02 7.93
C SER A 174 13.89 19.00 8.09
N VAL A 175 12.64 19.47 8.18
CA VAL A 175 11.48 18.56 8.22
C VAL A 175 11.29 17.82 6.89
N LYS A 176 11.46 18.50 5.76
CA LYS A 176 11.38 17.87 4.42
C LYS A 176 12.42 16.75 4.22
N LYS A 177 13.58 16.84 4.87
CA LYS A 177 14.65 15.83 4.79
C LYS A 177 14.35 14.56 5.58
N LEU A 178 13.32 14.54 6.42
CA LEU A 178 12.91 13.32 7.13
C LEU A 178 12.38 12.30 6.11
N SER A 179 12.83 11.05 6.19
CA SER A 179 12.54 10.01 5.19
C SER A 179 11.04 9.74 5.00
N PHE A 180 10.27 9.87 6.08
CA PHE A 180 8.82 9.69 6.08
C PHE A 180 8.03 10.92 5.59
N VAL A 181 8.68 12.03 5.26
CA VAL A 181 8.04 13.27 4.77
C VAL A 181 8.28 13.41 3.27
N ASN A 182 7.20 13.57 2.50
CA ASN A 182 7.29 13.89 1.08
C ASN A 182 7.36 15.40 0.86
N ASP A 183 6.42 16.12 1.47
CA ASP A 183 6.36 17.58 1.44
C ASP A 183 5.66 18.13 2.68
N ILE A 184 5.94 19.40 2.97
CA ILE A 184 5.36 20.13 4.09
C ILE A 184 4.87 21.48 3.58
N THR A 185 3.72 21.90 4.06
CA THR A 185 3.15 23.22 3.77
C THR A 185 2.80 23.91 5.08
N LEU A 186 3.29 25.13 5.26
CA LEU A 186 2.94 26.02 6.36
C LEU A 186 1.81 26.94 5.91
N TYR A 187 0.72 26.99 6.68
CA TYR A 187 -0.43 27.86 6.44
C TYR A 187 -0.52 28.94 7.50
N LEU A 188 -0.81 30.16 7.07
CA LEU A 188 -1.06 31.32 7.93
C LEU A 188 -2.43 31.92 7.60
N PRO A 189 -3.18 32.42 8.59
CA PRO A 189 -4.41 33.15 8.33
C PRO A 189 -4.11 34.48 7.65
N ASP A 190 -4.98 34.90 6.74
CA ASP A 190 -4.97 36.29 6.27
C ASP A 190 -5.67 37.17 7.33
N GLN A 191 -5.08 38.32 7.67
CA GLN A 191 -5.61 39.20 8.71
C GLN A 191 -6.79 40.06 8.23
N GLN A 192 -6.99 40.18 6.93
CA GLN A 192 -7.99 41.06 6.32
C GLN A 192 -9.16 40.30 5.72
N ASP A 193 -8.93 39.08 5.24
CA ASP A 193 -9.90 38.31 4.50
C ASP A 193 -10.02 36.87 5.03
N ASP A 194 -11.20 36.51 5.53
CA ASP A 194 -11.47 35.22 6.14
C ASP A 194 -11.75 34.10 5.13
N ILE A 195 -11.75 34.39 3.82
CA ILE A 195 -11.78 33.40 2.73
C ILE A 195 -10.41 33.18 2.09
N ILE A 196 -9.36 33.87 2.54
CA ILE A 196 -7.99 33.73 2.04
C ILE A 196 -7.11 33.05 3.09
N ILE A 197 -6.25 32.15 2.63
CA ILE A 197 -5.14 31.61 3.42
C ILE A 197 -3.82 31.81 2.69
N TRP A 198 -2.78 32.05 3.47
CA TRP A 198 -1.41 32.04 2.98
C TRP A 198 -0.85 30.65 3.12
N ASN A 199 -0.05 30.22 2.14
CA ASN A 199 0.62 28.94 2.19
C ASN A 199 2.06 29.05 1.71
N TYR A 200 2.96 28.33 2.37
CA TYR A 200 4.35 28.20 1.98
C TYR A 200 4.72 26.72 1.91
N ASN A 201 4.97 26.24 0.69
CA ASN A 201 5.27 24.85 0.42
C ASN A 201 6.78 24.61 0.33
N SER A 202 7.24 23.48 0.87
CA SER A 202 8.65 23.10 0.88
C SER A 202 9.27 22.86 -0.50
N MET A 203 8.49 22.84 -1.57
CA MET A 203 8.98 22.89 -2.96
C MET A 203 9.61 24.24 -3.32
N TRP A 204 9.26 25.32 -2.60
CA TRP A 204 9.74 26.68 -2.88
C TRP A 204 11.01 27.06 -2.13
N VAL A 205 11.41 26.27 -1.14
CA VAL A 205 12.56 26.54 -0.24
C VAL A 205 13.90 26.71 -0.97
N ASP A 206 14.04 26.14 -2.18
CA ASP A 206 15.26 26.29 -2.98
C ASP A 206 15.12 27.40 -4.06
N ASN A 207 14.05 28.19 -3.99
CA ASN A 207 13.75 29.29 -4.90
C ASN A 207 13.46 30.58 -4.11
N PRO A 208 14.47 31.42 -3.83
CA PRO A 208 14.32 32.61 -2.98
C PRO A 208 13.34 33.65 -3.54
N LYS A 209 13.03 33.60 -4.85
CA LYS A 209 12.03 34.46 -5.49
C LYS A 209 10.59 34.03 -5.22
N LYS A 210 10.38 32.93 -4.50
CA LYS A 210 9.07 32.39 -4.17
C LYS A 210 8.92 32.23 -2.66
N GLY A 211 7.99 32.99 -2.08
CA GLY A 211 7.61 32.87 -0.69
C GLY A 211 6.17 32.39 -0.53
N PHE A 212 5.46 32.99 0.41
CA PHE A 212 4.07 32.65 0.69
C PHE A 212 3.15 33.04 -0.47
N GLU A 213 2.28 32.11 -0.86
CA GLU A 213 1.25 32.31 -1.87
C GLU A 213 -0.12 32.51 -1.19
N ARG A 214 -0.87 33.53 -1.62
CA ARG A 214 -2.27 33.71 -1.25
C ARG A 214 -3.13 32.78 -2.09
N GLN A 215 -4.05 32.08 -1.45
CA GLN A 215 -5.05 31.29 -2.14
C GLN A 215 -6.43 31.47 -1.49
N ILE A 216 -7.46 31.34 -2.31
CA ILE A 216 -8.84 31.32 -1.85
C ILE A 216 -9.13 29.93 -1.28
N VAL A 217 -9.73 29.89 -0.10
CA VAL A 217 -10.18 28.66 0.56
C VAL A 217 -11.27 28.01 -0.28
N ALA A 218 -10.96 26.86 -0.90
CA ALA A 218 -11.89 26.16 -1.77
C ALA A 218 -12.10 24.71 -1.36
N LYS A 219 -11.06 24.04 -0.85
CA LYS A 219 -11.11 22.61 -0.53
C LYS A 219 -11.54 22.38 0.91
N GLU A 220 -12.14 21.23 1.18
CA GLU A 220 -12.62 20.86 2.52
C GLU A 220 -11.53 20.96 3.60
N TYR A 221 -10.30 20.54 3.29
CA TYR A 221 -9.21 20.64 4.27
C TYR A 221 -8.74 22.08 4.49
N GLU A 222 -8.85 22.96 3.48
CA GLU A 222 -8.52 24.39 3.60
C GLU A 222 -9.58 25.08 4.47
N GLN A 223 -10.85 24.70 4.32
CA GLN A 223 -11.94 25.15 5.20
C GLN A 223 -11.71 24.71 6.65
N ALA A 224 -11.28 23.46 6.87
CA ALA A 224 -10.94 22.97 8.19
C ALA A 224 -9.77 23.73 8.82
N ILE A 225 -8.76 24.10 8.03
CA ILE A 225 -7.64 24.97 8.47
C ILE A 225 -8.18 26.35 8.86
N GLN A 226 -9.04 26.95 8.02
CA GLN A 226 -9.61 28.26 8.28
C GLN A 226 -10.45 28.30 9.56
N ILE A 227 -11.25 27.27 9.79
CA ILE A 227 -12.05 27.12 11.02
C ILE A 227 -11.13 26.90 12.24
N ALA A 228 -10.02 26.18 12.08
CA ALA A 228 -9.03 26.02 13.14
C ALA A 228 -8.38 27.35 13.55
N PHE A 229 -8.14 28.27 12.61
CA PHE A 229 -7.65 29.63 12.93
C PHE A 229 -8.65 30.44 13.77
N ARG A 230 -9.94 30.14 13.70
CA ARG A 230 -11.00 30.75 14.54
C ARG A 230 -11.13 30.07 15.91
N GLY A 231 -10.21 29.19 16.26
CA GLY A 231 -10.19 28.49 17.56
C GLY A 231 -10.97 27.18 17.60
N GLN A 232 -11.45 26.67 16.46
CA GLN A 232 -12.25 25.44 16.35
C GLN A 232 -11.47 24.32 15.61
N PRO A 233 -10.55 23.60 16.29
CA PRO A 233 -9.66 22.63 15.65
C PRO A 233 -10.30 21.26 15.38
N GLU A 234 -11.57 21.02 15.71
CA GLU A 234 -12.21 19.70 15.71
C GLU A 234 -12.21 19.07 14.32
N LEU A 235 -12.46 19.87 13.28
CA LEU A 235 -12.41 19.40 11.90
C LEU A 235 -11.00 19.01 11.47
N LEU A 236 -9.99 19.75 11.93
CA LEU A 236 -8.58 19.43 11.67
C LEU A 236 -8.17 18.13 12.37
N GLN A 237 -8.63 17.92 13.60
CA GLN A 237 -8.44 16.66 14.34
C GLN A 237 -9.16 15.50 13.65
N ALA A 238 -10.36 15.71 13.11
CA ALA A 238 -11.09 14.71 12.34
C ALA A 238 -10.34 14.32 11.06
N LEU A 239 -9.70 15.27 10.36
CA LEU A 239 -8.82 14.98 9.22
C LEU A 239 -7.61 14.13 9.63
N ASN A 240 -7.01 14.43 10.78
CA ASN A 240 -5.96 13.59 11.36
C ASN A 240 -6.46 12.18 11.74
N GLY A 241 -7.76 11.96 11.93
CA GLY A 241 -8.34 10.62 12.13
C GLY A 241 -8.54 9.80 10.85
N LYS A 242 -8.51 10.42 9.66
CA LYS A 242 -8.76 9.74 8.38
C LYS A 242 -7.61 8.82 7.95
N SER A 243 -7.89 7.88 7.05
CA SER A 243 -6.92 6.93 6.48
C SER A 243 -6.06 7.52 5.33
N SER A 244 -5.69 8.80 5.38
CA SER A 244 -4.72 9.45 4.47
C SER A 244 -3.35 9.68 5.12
N PHE A 245 -2.26 9.59 4.34
CA PHE A 245 -0.88 9.97 4.75
C PHE A 245 -0.72 11.50 4.80
N GLN A 246 -1.61 12.14 5.55
CA GLN A 246 -1.62 13.57 5.76
C GLN A 246 -1.81 13.82 7.25
N TRP A 247 -1.00 14.72 7.78
CA TRP A 247 -1.07 15.10 9.18
C TRP A 247 -1.00 16.60 9.31
N TYR A 248 -1.87 17.14 10.15
CA TYR A 248 -2.06 18.56 10.36
C TYR A 248 -1.73 18.92 11.80
N TYR A 249 -0.89 19.94 11.99
CA TYR A 249 -0.47 20.43 13.30
C TYR A 249 -0.85 21.88 13.45
N LEU A 250 -1.62 22.19 14.50
CA LEU A 250 -1.97 23.55 14.84
C LEU A 250 -0.90 24.13 15.77
N ILE A 251 -0.15 25.11 15.26
CA ILE A 251 0.78 25.90 16.05
C ILE A 251 -0.02 26.96 16.79
N ARG A 252 0.19 27.06 18.10
CA ARG A 252 -0.48 28.03 18.97
C ARG A 252 0.55 28.91 19.67
N ASP A 253 0.18 30.15 19.94
CA ASP A 253 0.98 31.08 20.73
C ASP A 253 0.96 30.73 22.23
N GLN A 254 1.65 31.56 23.03
CA GLN A 254 1.72 31.42 24.48
C GLN A 254 0.36 31.65 25.17
N GLN A 255 -0.56 32.36 24.51
CA GLN A 255 -1.94 32.62 24.91
C GLN A 255 -2.92 31.54 24.38
N ASN A 256 -2.39 30.45 23.81
CA ASN A 256 -3.13 29.35 23.22
C ASN A 256 -3.98 29.74 21.98
N GLN A 257 -3.70 30.88 21.34
CA GLN A 257 -4.34 31.31 20.11
C GLN A 257 -3.71 30.61 18.89
N PRO A 258 -4.51 30.20 17.90
CA PRO A 258 -4.01 29.69 16.62
C PRO A 258 -3.12 30.69 15.89
N LEU A 259 -1.89 30.30 15.53
CA LEU A 259 -0.99 31.12 14.71
C LEU A 259 -0.85 30.58 13.28
N ALA A 260 -0.63 29.27 13.18
CA ALA A 260 -0.34 28.62 11.91
C ALA A 260 -0.79 27.16 11.92
N VAL A 261 -0.94 26.59 10.73
CA VAL A 261 -1.12 25.15 10.57
C VAL A 261 0.00 24.59 9.71
N LEU A 262 0.72 23.58 10.20
CA LEU A 262 1.58 22.76 9.37
C LEU A 262 0.77 21.59 8.80
N ARG A 263 0.90 21.35 7.51
CA ARG A 263 0.45 20.13 6.86
C ARG A 263 1.66 19.36 6.40
N ILE A 264 1.82 18.14 6.89
CA ILE A 264 2.83 17.18 6.47
C ILE A 264 2.15 16.12 5.62
N ASN A 265 2.62 15.97 4.38
CA ASN A 265 2.26 14.85 3.54
C ASN A 265 3.34 13.77 3.69
N GLY A 266 2.92 12.59 4.12
CA GLY A 266 3.82 11.47 4.36
C GLY A 266 4.27 10.80 3.08
N ASN A 267 5.46 10.22 3.10
CA ASN A 267 5.94 9.34 2.05
C ASN A 267 5.28 7.96 2.17
N GLU A 268 4.32 7.65 1.30
CA GLU A 268 3.57 6.38 1.30
C GLU A 268 4.44 5.16 0.97
N ARG A 269 5.67 5.36 0.50
CA ARG A 269 6.65 4.31 0.19
C ARG A 269 7.66 4.09 1.31
N GLU A 270 7.63 4.91 2.36
CA GLU A 270 8.55 4.77 3.48
C GLU A 270 8.28 3.46 4.24
N ASN A 271 9.37 2.83 4.67
CA ASN A 271 9.29 1.65 5.52
C ASN A 271 9.05 2.06 6.98
N PHE A 272 7.86 1.75 7.51
CA PHE A 272 7.49 2.12 8.87
C PHE A 272 7.77 1.01 9.90
N ARG A 273 8.31 -0.14 9.49
CA ARG A 273 8.50 -1.33 10.34
C ARG A 273 9.44 -1.10 11.51
N GLU A 274 10.49 -0.30 11.31
CA GLU A 274 11.51 -0.05 12.34
C GLU A 274 10.99 0.89 13.45
N TYR A 275 9.90 1.60 13.20
CA TYR A 275 9.27 2.48 14.17
C TYR A 275 8.38 1.67 15.11
N LYS A 276 9.02 1.12 16.15
CA LYS A 276 8.29 0.42 17.21
C LYS A 276 7.42 1.39 17.99
N LEU A 277 6.12 1.13 17.96
CA LEU A 277 5.15 1.73 18.88
C LEU A 277 5.54 1.29 20.31
N LYS A 278 6.15 2.18 21.09
CA LYS A 278 6.18 2.01 22.55
C LYS A 278 4.81 2.27 23.14
#